data_AF-A0A7C0UAD0-F1
#
_entry.id   AF-A0A7C0UAD0-F1
#
_cell.length_a   1.000
_cell.length_b   1.000
_cell.length_c   1.000
_cell.angle_alpha   90.00
_cell.angle_beta   90.00
_cell.angle_gamma   90.00
#
_symmetry.space_group_name_H-M   'P 1'
#
loop_
_entity.id
_entity.type
_entity.pdbx_description
1 polymer ?
#
loop_
_entity_poly.entity_id
_entity_poly.type
_entity_poly.pdbx_seq_one_letter_code
_entity_poly.pdbx_strand_id
1 'polypeptide(L)'
;MLEALHLIAVMFRDRRRGIRRLFQLAEIVAGPMQTLKTGIRVLYKWLPSEDKIVEREKSIRLIEDLKMHTGMSDQEFKKDLEEKKQVLKWMIKNKIKTIDGVGKVVVEYYTNPSHVLNLVKKNAKATTLVPEDLLKG
;
A
#
# COMPACT_ATOMS: atom_id res chain seq x y z
N MET A 1 -13.43 9.01 -20.45
CA MET A 1 -12.00 9.16 -20.09
C MET A 1 -11.72 9.07 -18.59
N LEU A 2 -12.55 9.60 -17.68
CA LEU A 2 -12.29 9.53 -16.23
C LEU A 2 -12.21 8.10 -15.67
N GLU A 3 -12.96 7.17 -16.27
CA GLU A 3 -13.01 5.76 -15.88
C GLU A 3 -11.70 5.00 -16.13
N ALA A 4 -10.72 5.57 -16.85
CA ALA A 4 -9.40 4.96 -17.02
C ALA A 4 -8.54 5.07 -15.75
N LEU A 5 -8.89 5.99 -14.83
CA LEU A 5 -8.22 6.14 -13.55
C LEU A 5 -8.85 5.18 -12.53
N HIS A 6 -8.04 4.35 -11.87
CA HIS A 6 -8.55 3.38 -10.87
C HIS A 6 -8.57 3.96 -9.45
N LEU A 7 -7.51 4.68 -9.07
CA LEU A 7 -7.34 5.23 -7.72
C LEU A 7 -6.93 6.71 -7.76
N ILE A 8 -7.44 7.46 -6.79
CA ILE A 8 -7.05 8.83 -6.48
C ILE A 8 -6.54 8.89 -5.04
N ALA A 9 -5.32 9.39 -4.86
CA ALA A 9 -4.77 9.72 -3.55
C ALA A 9 -4.82 11.24 -3.34
N VAL A 10 -5.60 11.69 -2.36
CA VAL A 10 -5.68 13.11 -1.99
C VAL A 10 -4.77 13.36 -0.79
N MET A 11 -3.83 14.28 -0.92
CA MET A 11 -2.89 14.63 0.15
C MET A 11 -3.31 15.92 0.86
N PHE A 12 -3.26 15.91 2.19
CA PHE A 12 -3.44 17.09 3.03
C PHE A 12 -2.11 17.56 3.60
N ARG A 13 -1.90 18.89 3.62
CA ARG A 13 -0.72 19.53 4.20
C ARG A 13 -1.17 20.59 5.21
N ASP A 14 -0.89 20.35 6.48
CA ASP A 14 -0.98 21.38 7.52
C ASP A 14 0.34 22.16 7.54
N ARG A 15 0.28 23.42 7.10
CA ARG A 15 1.46 24.29 7.04
C ARG A 15 1.91 24.77 8.43
N ARG A 16 0.98 24.94 9.37
CA ARG A 16 1.28 25.43 10.72
C ARG A 16 2.01 24.37 11.54
N ARG A 17 1.59 23.10 11.41
CA ARG A 17 2.20 21.96 12.12
C ARG A 17 3.30 21.25 11.33
N GLY A 18 3.48 21.61 10.06
CA GLY A 18 4.47 20.98 9.17
C GLY A 18 4.14 19.53 8.77
N ILE A 19 2.94 19.03 9.06
CA ILE A 19 2.56 17.63 8.80
C ILE A 19 1.92 17.46 7.42
N ARG A 20 2.16 16.30 6.82
CA ARG A 20 1.48 15.82 5.61
C ARG A 20 0.79 14.50 5.91
N ARG A 21 -0.42 14.31 5.38
CA ARG A 21 -1.25 13.11 5.59
C ARG A 21 -1.96 12.75 4.29
N LEU A 22 -2.16 11.46 4.04
CA LEU A 22 -3.12 11.00 3.04
C LEU A 22 -4.52 11.34 3.56
N PHE A 23 -5.18 12.31 2.94
CA PHE A 23 -6.52 12.75 3.34
C PHE A 23 -7.56 11.69 3.00
N GLN A 24 -7.53 11.24 1.75
CA GLN A 24 -8.45 10.24 1.21
C GLN A 24 -7.75 9.38 0.16
N LEU A 25 -8.07 8.10 0.15
CA LEU A 25 -7.83 7.20 -0.98
C LEU A 25 -9.18 6.82 -1.53
N ALA A 26 -9.45 7.18 -2.78
CA ALA A 26 -10.72 6.94 -3.44
C ALA A 26 -10.54 6.11 -4.71
N GLU A 27 -11.51 5.24 -4.97
CA GLU A 27 -11.62 4.44 -6.18
C GLU A 27 -12.66 5.06 -7.10
N ILE A 28 -12.37 5.08 -8.40
CA ILE A 28 -13.32 5.47 -9.43
C ILE A 28 -14.03 4.23 -9.94
N VAL A 29 -15.36 4.26 -9.91
CA VAL A 29 -16.24 3.18 -10.36
C VAL A 29 -17.05 3.68 -11.55
N ALA A 30 -17.18 2.85 -12.59
CA ALA A 30 -18.02 3.16 -13.73
C ALA A 30 -19.48 3.29 -13.27
N GLY A 31 -20.16 4.34 -13.73
CA GLY A 31 -21.59 4.53 -13.45
C GLY A 31 -22.44 3.58 -14.31
N PRO A 32 -23.71 3.32 -13.93
CA PRO A 32 -24.63 2.64 -14.84
C PRO A 32 -24.77 3.47 -16.13
N MET A 33 -24.77 2.80 -17.28
CA MET A 33 -24.69 3.36 -18.64
C MET A 33 -25.75 4.45 -18.95
N GLN A 34 -26.81 4.52 -18.15
CA GLN A 34 -27.93 5.47 -18.26
C GLN A 34 -27.67 6.80 -17.54
N THR A 35 -26.70 6.84 -16.61
CA THR A 35 -26.28 8.06 -15.91
C THR A 35 -24.82 8.32 -16.19
N LEU A 36 -24.50 9.45 -16.84
CA LEU A 36 -23.13 9.95 -17.07
C LEU A 36 -22.34 10.26 -15.77
N LYS A 37 -22.76 9.73 -14.62
CA LYS A 37 -22.13 9.96 -13.31
C LYS A 37 -21.21 8.79 -13.00
N THR A 38 -19.92 9.02 -13.19
CA THR A 38 -18.87 8.20 -12.59
C THR A 38 -19.02 8.20 -11.07
N GLY A 39 -19.06 7.02 -10.46
CA GLY A 39 -19.12 6.87 -9.01
C GLY A 39 -17.74 7.05 -8.38
N ILE A 40 -17.65 7.72 -7.24
CA ILE A 40 -16.42 7.83 -6.45
C ILE A 40 -16.66 7.11 -5.13
N ARG A 41 -15.81 6.14 -4.82
CA ARG A 41 -15.88 5.32 -3.62
C ARG A 41 -14.69 5.62 -2.73
N VAL A 42 -14.90 6.22 -1.56
CA VAL A 42 -13.79 6.54 -0.64
C VAL A 42 -13.42 5.29 0.14
N LEU A 43 -12.25 4.71 -0.15
CA LEU A 43 -11.77 3.48 0.49
C LEU A 43 -11.22 3.77 1.89
N TYR A 44 -10.37 4.79 1.99
CA TYR A 44 -9.73 5.20 3.24
C TYR A 44 -9.84 6.71 3.43
N LYS A 45 -9.99 7.14 4.68
CA LYS A 45 -10.06 8.56 5.05
C LYS A 45 -9.26 8.83 6.32
N TRP A 46 -8.53 9.94 6.36
CA TRP A 46 -7.89 10.42 7.58
C TRP A 46 -8.88 11.19 8.47
N LEU A 47 -8.88 10.88 9.76
CA LEU A 47 -9.61 11.58 10.81
C LEU A 47 -8.66 12.54 11.54
N PRO A 48 -8.78 13.87 11.34
CA PRO A 48 -7.87 14.84 11.94
C PRO A 48 -7.91 14.86 13.48
N SER A 49 -9.06 14.50 14.07
CA SER A 49 -9.27 14.47 15.53
C SER A 49 -8.43 13.40 16.23
N GLU A 50 -8.17 12.28 15.57
CA GLU A 50 -7.46 11.12 16.14
C GLU A 50 -6.09 10.88 15.50
N ASP A 51 -5.75 11.61 14.45
CA ASP A 51 -4.59 11.37 13.58
C ASP A 51 -4.49 9.93 13.05
N LYS A 52 -5.63 9.37 12.61
CA LYS A 52 -5.72 7.98 12.11
C LYS A 52 -6.33 7.92 10.72
N ILE A 53 -5.87 6.96 9.92
CA ILE A 53 -6.53 6.58 8.67
C ILE A 53 -7.54 5.47 9.00
N VAL A 54 -8.80 5.68 8.66
CA VAL A 54 -9.88 4.69 8.83
C VAL A 54 -10.32 4.15 7.48
N GLU A 55 -10.62 2.86 7.44
CA GLU A 55 -11.32 2.23 6.32
C GLU A 55 -12.78 2.70 6.30
N ARG A 56 -13.29 3.06 5.13
CA ARG A 56 -14.66 3.54 4.94
C ARG A 56 -15.45 2.56 4.08
N GLU A 57 -14.86 2.15 2.96
CA GLU A 57 -15.49 1.23 2.02
C GLU A 57 -14.46 0.23 1.48
N LYS A 58 -14.93 -0.93 1.03
CA LYS A 58 -14.09 -1.91 0.34
C LYS A 58 -13.91 -1.53 -1.12
N SER A 59 -12.74 -1.80 -1.69
CA SER A 59 -12.55 -1.69 -3.15
C SER A 59 -13.35 -2.77 -3.84
N ILE A 60 -14.00 -2.40 -4.94
CA ILE A 60 -14.75 -3.33 -5.78
C ILE A 60 -14.02 -3.54 -7.10
N ARG A 61 -13.77 -2.46 -7.83
CA ARG A 61 -13.27 -2.52 -9.20
C ARG A 61 -11.79 -2.89 -9.25
N LEU A 62 -10.94 -2.15 -8.55
CA LEU A 62 -9.49 -2.34 -8.60
C LEU A 62 -9.09 -3.74 -8.15
N ILE A 63 -9.65 -4.22 -7.05
CA ILE A 63 -9.34 -5.57 -6.55
C ILE A 63 -9.83 -6.64 -7.54
N GLU A 64 -11.00 -6.47 -8.14
CA GLU A 64 -11.50 -7.38 -9.19
C GLU A 64 -10.60 -7.38 -10.42
N ASP A 65 -10.23 -6.21 -10.93
CA ASP A 65 -9.33 -6.06 -12.08
C ASP A 65 -7.96 -6.72 -11.80
N LEU A 66 -7.40 -6.50 -10.61
CA LEU A 66 -6.14 -7.13 -10.21
C LEU A 66 -6.26 -8.66 -10.15
N LYS A 67 -7.31 -9.19 -9.51
CA LYS A 67 -7.56 -10.64 -9.46
C LYS A 67 -7.75 -11.24 -10.85
N MET A 68 -8.46 -10.54 -11.73
CA MET A 68 -8.68 -10.98 -13.12
C MET A 68 -7.36 -11.07 -13.88
N HIS A 69 -6.50 -10.06 -13.76
CA HIS A 69 -5.22 -10.03 -14.46
C HIS A 69 -4.19 -11.01 -13.91
N THR A 70 -4.23 -11.32 -12.61
CA THR A 70 -3.30 -12.26 -11.97
C THR A 70 -3.81 -13.69 -11.92
N GLY A 71 -5.12 -13.92 -12.13
CA GLY A 71 -5.78 -15.21 -11.94
C GLY A 71 -5.91 -15.63 -10.47
N MET A 72 -5.73 -14.72 -9.52
CA MET A 72 -5.77 -15.02 -8.09
C MET A 72 -7.20 -15.19 -7.56
N SER A 73 -7.39 -16.18 -6.70
CA SER A 73 -8.58 -16.28 -5.83
C SER A 73 -8.59 -15.19 -4.75
N ASP A 74 -9.74 -14.99 -4.11
CA ASP A 74 -9.86 -14.05 -2.99
C ASP A 74 -8.93 -14.42 -1.81
N GLN A 75 -8.69 -15.71 -1.59
CA GLN A 75 -7.81 -16.17 -0.52
C GLN A 75 -6.35 -15.88 -0.84
N GLU A 76 -5.91 -16.15 -2.06
CA GLU A 76 -4.56 -15.85 -2.52
C GLU A 76 -4.28 -14.35 -2.52
N PHE A 77 -5.22 -13.54 -3.00
CA PHE A 77 -5.08 -12.08 -2.99
C PHE A 77 -4.98 -11.54 -1.56
N LYS A 78 -5.82 -12.01 -0.64
CA LYS A 78 -5.74 -11.61 0.78
C LYS A 78 -4.42 -12.01 1.40
N LYS A 79 -3.91 -13.19 1.08
CA LYS A 79 -2.62 -13.69 1.56
C LYS A 79 -1.47 -12.81 1.05
N ASP A 80 -1.42 -12.54 -0.25
CA ASP A 80 -0.41 -11.68 -0.88
C ASP A 80 -0.44 -10.26 -0.28
N LEU A 81 -1.63 -9.68 -0.08
CA LEU A 81 -1.78 -8.37 0.55
C LEU A 81 -1.26 -8.37 2.00
N GLU A 82 -1.52 -9.42 2.77
CA GLU A 82 -1.03 -9.51 4.15
C GLU A 82 0.48 -9.74 4.23
N GLU A 83 1.04 -10.56 3.34
CA GLU A 83 2.48 -10.77 3.21
C GLU A 83 3.20 -9.44 2.91
N LYS A 84 2.71 -8.65 1.95
CA LYS A 84 3.25 -7.31 1.64
C LYS A 84 3.16 -6.36 2.84
N LYS A 85 2.06 -6.38 3.60
CA LYS A 85 1.92 -5.59 4.84
C LYS A 85 2.94 -5.99 5.90
N GLN A 86 3.20 -7.29 6.05
CA GLN A 86 4.19 -7.80 7.01
C GLN A 86 5.59 -7.34 6.66
N VAL A 87 5.96 -7.37 5.38
CA VAL A 87 7.25 -6.85 4.89
C VAL A 87 7.41 -5.37 5.26
N LEU A 88 6.42 -4.53 4.94
CA LEU A 88 6.47 -3.09 5.27
C LEU A 88 6.57 -2.84 6.78
N LYS A 89 5.81 -3.58 7.61
CA LYS A 89 5.90 -3.50 9.08
C LYS A 89 7.28 -3.92 9.59
N TRP A 90 7.88 -4.95 9.02
CA TRP A 90 9.22 -5.40 9.36
C TRP A 90 10.29 -4.36 9.00
N MET A 91 10.16 -3.68 7.86
CA MET A 91 11.04 -2.57 7.46
C MET A 91 10.99 -1.42 8.48
N ILE A 92 9.79 -1.03 8.93
CA ILE A 92 9.59 0.00 9.96
C ILE A 92 10.27 -0.42 11.28
N LYS A 93 10.03 -1.66 11.73
CA LYS A 93 10.62 -2.18 12.98
C LYS A 93 12.14 -2.20 12.94
N ASN A 94 12.70 -2.45 11.76
CA ASN A 94 14.14 -2.45 11.50
C ASN A 94 14.71 -1.08 11.14
N LYS A 95 13.90 -0.01 11.18
CA LYS A 95 14.29 1.37 10.89
C LYS A 95 14.90 1.56 9.48
N ILE A 96 14.46 0.77 8.51
CA ILE A 96 14.86 0.91 7.10
C ILE A 96 14.11 2.13 6.53
N LYS A 97 14.80 3.26 6.36
CA LYS A 97 14.20 4.55 5.97
C LYS A 97 14.86 5.21 4.76
N THR A 98 15.99 4.68 4.30
CA THR A 98 16.72 5.15 3.12
C THR A 98 16.05 4.63 1.85
N ILE A 99 16.16 5.40 0.76
CA ILE A 99 15.60 5.00 -0.53
C ILE A 99 16.26 3.69 -1.02
N ASP A 100 17.58 3.58 -0.89
CA ASP A 100 18.32 2.40 -1.34
C ASP A 100 18.04 1.16 -0.48
N GLY A 101 17.94 1.34 0.85
CA GLY A 101 17.58 0.24 1.75
C GLY A 101 16.16 -0.26 1.49
N VAL A 102 15.21 0.64 1.26
CA VAL A 102 13.84 0.28 0.86
C VAL A 102 13.84 -0.43 -0.49
N GLY A 103 14.56 0.12 -1.48
CA GLY A 103 14.69 -0.47 -2.81
C GLY A 103 15.26 -1.88 -2.79
N LYS A 104 16.30 -2.12 -1.97
CA LYS A 104 16.91 -3.44 -1.82
C LYS A 104 15.92 -4.49 -1.30
N VAL A 105 15.11 -4.14 -0.29
CA VAL A 105 14.08 -5.06 0.23
C VAL A 105 13.01 -5.34 -0.83
N VAL A 106 12.57 -4.33 -1.58
CA VAL A 106 11.55 -4.49 -2.63
C VAL A 106 12.08 -5.41 -3.74
N VAL A 107 13.29 -5.16 -4.25
CA VAL A 107 13.91 -6.00 -5.30
C VAL A 107 14.06 -7.44 -4.84
N GLU A 108 14.53 -7.66 -3.61
CA GLU A 108 14.62 -9.01 -3.05
C GLU A 108 13.24 -9.66 -2.95
N TYR A 109 12.22 -8.94 -2.49
CA TYR A 109 10.87 -9.49 -2.36
C TYR A 109 10.31 -9.94 -3.72
N TYR A 110 10.57 -9.18 -4.79
CA TYR A 110 10.16 -9.57 -6.14
C TYR A 110 10.99 -10.73 -6.72
N THR A 111 12.26 -10.87 -6.31
CA THR A 111 13.17 -11.92 -6.82
C THR A 111 13.02 -13.24 -6.06
N ASN A 112 12.91 -13.18 -4.74
CA ASN A 112 12.78 -14.33 -3.85
C ASN A 112 11.87 -14.00 -2.64
N PRO A 113 10.53 -13.99 -2.84
CA PRO A 113 9.58 -13.65 -1.78
C PRO A 113 9.71 -14.54 -0.54
N SER A 114 9.94 -15.84 -0.74
CA SER A 114 10.07 -16.83 0.34
C SER A 114 11.23 -16.52 1.28
N HIS A 115 12.36 -16.08 0.74
CA HIS A 115 13.52 -15.67 1.53
C HIS A 115 13.17 -14.47 2.44
N VAL A 116 12.60 -13.41 1.86
CA VAL A 116 12.21 -12.21 2.62
C VAL A 116 11.16 -12.54 3.67
N LEU A 117 10.12 -13.31 3.32
CA LEU A 117 9.05 -13.68 4.24
C LEU A 117 9.56 -14.53 5.41
N ASN A 118 10.55 -15.40 5.19
CA ASN A 118 11.18 -16.15 6.26
C ASN A 118 11.94 -15.24 7.25
N LEU A 119 12.66 -14.23 6.74
CA LEU A 119 13.33 -13.24 7.58
C LEU A 119 12.32 -12.39 8.36
N VAL A 120 11.23 -11.98 7.72
CA VAL A 120 10.13 -11.22 8.33
C VAL A 120 9.49 -12.02 9.47
N LYS A 121 9.14 -13.29 9.23
CA LYS A 121 8.54 -14.19 10.24
C LYS A 121 9.45 -14.43 11.44
N LYS A 122 10.76 -14.60 11.20
CA LYS A 122 11.77 -14.76 12.26
C LYS A 122 12.15 -13.43 12.92
N ASN A 123 11.62 -12.31 12.44
CA ASN A 123 11.96 -10.99 12.88
C ASN A 123 13.50 -10.75 12.88
N ALA A 124 14.16 -11.19 11.81
CA ALA A 124 15.59 -11.05 11.62
C ALA A 124 16.00 -9.57 11.52
N LYS A 125 17.27 -9.27 11.80
CA LYS A 125 17.84 -7.93 11.67
C LYS A 125 17.91 -7.52 10.20
N ALA A 126 17.71 -6.23 9.92
CA ALA A 126 17.83 -5.66 8.57
C ALA A 126 19.12 -6.07 7.85
N THR A 127 20.22 -6.12 8.60
CA THR A 127 21.57 -6.40 8.09
C THR A 127 21.74 -7.79 7.49
N THR A 128 20.81 -8.72 7.73
CA THR A 128 20.83 -10.03 7.04
C THR A 128 20.44 -9.91 5.57
N LEU A 129 19.79 -8.82 5.17
CA LEU A 129 19.31 -8.61 3.80
C LEU A 129 19.83 -7.31 3.17
N VAL A 130 19.89 -6.25 3.96
CA VAL A 130 20.28 -4.91 3.52
C VAL A 130 21.66 -4.59 4.12
N PRO A 131 22.69 -4.40 3.27
CA PRO A 131 24.00 -3.95 3.73
C PRO A 131 23.94 -2.68 4.59
N GLU A 132 24.84 -2.56 5.58
CA GLU A 132 24.80 -1.45 6.55
C GLU A 132 24.98 -0.06 5.92
N ASP A 133 25.74 0.03 4.84
CA ASP A 133 25.93 1.24 4.04
C ASP A 133 24.59 1.75 3.49
N LEU A 134 23.72 0.84 3.02
CA LEU A 134 22.41 1.20 2.51
C LEU A 134 21.42 1.60 3.61
N LEU A 135 21.72 1.38 4.89
CA LEU A 135 20.87 1.79 6.02
C LEU A 135 21.24 3.17 6.58
N LYS A 136 22.41 3.71 6.21
CA LYS A 136 22.92 4.99 6.70
C LYS A 136 22.39 6.14 5.84
N GLY A 137 21.34 6.79 6.32
CA GLY A 137 20.80 8.05 5.79
C GLY A 137 19.81 8.70 6.73
#